data_AF-A0A820FB66-F1
#
_entry.id   AF-A0A820FB66-F1
#
_cell.length_a   1.000
_cell.length_b   1.000
_cell.length_c   1.000
_cell.angle_alpha   90.00
_cell.angle_beta   90.00
_cell.angle_gamma   90.00
#
_symmetry.space_group_name_H-M   'P 1'
#
loop_
_entity.id
_entity.type
_entity.pdbx_description
1 polymer ?
#
loop_
_entity_poly.entity_id
_entity_poly.type
_entity_poly.pdbx_seq_one_letter_code
_entity_poly.pdbx_strand_id
1 'polypeptide(L)' 'MSEQLNELEQQLGYYFNDRNYLRRALTCESAINERHSDAADENSKALAFIGDAALKSTIATLLYANQNQRSSA' A
#
# COMPACT_ATOMS: atom_id res chain seq x y z
N MET A 1 -2.62 -11.66 15.32
CA MET A 1 -2.11 -10.90 14.15
C MET A 1 -2.24 -11.71 12.86
N SER A 2 -1.82 -12.97 12.80
CA SER A 2 -1.88 -13.81 11.59
C SER A 2 -3.29 -14.05 11.04
N GLU A 3 -4.29 -14.30 11.91
CA GLU A 3 -5.69 -14.47 11.51
C GLU A 3 -6.33 -13.18 11.01
N GLN A 4 -6.05 -12.05 11.69
CA GLN A 4 -6.54 -10.73 11.26
C GLN A 4 -5.98 -10.30 9.90
N LEU A 5 -4.73 -10.68 9.60
CA LEU A 5 -4.14 -10.47 8.28
C LEU A 5 -4.84 -11.31 7.21
N ASN A 6 -5.19 -12.57 7.51
CA ASN A 6 -5.95 -13.43 6.58
C ASN A 6 -7.33 -12.85 6.27
N GLU A 7 -8.06 -12.39 7.30
CA GLU A 7 -9.37 -11.76 7.12
C GLU A 7 -9.27 -10.50 6.26
N LEU A 8 -8.24 -9.69 6.47
CA LEU A 8 -8.00 -8.49 5.67
C LEU A 8 -7.69 -8.81 4.20
N GLU A 9 -6.81 -9.78 3.93
CA GLU A 9 -6.51 -10.24 2.56
C GLU A 9 -7.78 -10.76 1.85
N GLN A 10 -8.62 -11.51 2.58
CA GLN A 10 -9.89 -12.01 2.07
C GLN A 10 -10.87 -10.88 1.76
N GLN A 11 -11.00 -9.88 2.65
CA GLN A 11 -11.88 -8.72 2.44
C GLN A 11 -11.39 -7.82 1.30
N LEU A 12 -10.08 -7.66 1.13
CA LEU A 12 -9.48 -6.93 0.01
C LEU A 12 -9.63 -7.68 -1.32
N GLY A 13 -9.91 -8.99 -1.29
CA GLY A 13 -9.92 -9.84 -2.48
C GLY A 13 -8.52 -10.00 -3.11
N TYR A 14 -7.46 -9.77 -2.32
CA TYR A 14 -6.07 -9.80 -2.78
C TYR A 14 -5.18 -10.44 -1.72
N TYR A 15 -4.45 -11.48 -2.12
CA TYR A 15 -3.48 -12.17 -1.27
C TYR A 15 -2.07 -11.70 -1.64
N PHE A 16 -1.31 -11.22 -0.66
CA PHE A 16 0.05 -10.76 -0.87
C PHE A 16 0.98 -11.97 -1.03
N ASN A 17 1.85 -11.91 -2.05
CA ASN A 17 2.89 -12.93 -2.25
C ASN A 17 3.86 -13.02 -1.05
N ASP A 18 4.17 -11.87 -0.43
CA ASP A 18 4.92 -11.80 0.81
C ASP A 18 4.16 -10.97 1.83
N ARG A 19 3.70 -11.65 2.89
CA ARG A 19 2.93 -11.06 3.99
C ARG A 19 3.73 -10.05 4.81
N ASN A 20 5.05 -10.02 4.69
CA ASN A 20 5.85 -8.97 5.32
C ASN A 20 5.54 -7.59 4.74
N TYR A 21 5.16 -7.48 3.47
CA TYR A 21 4.72 -6.20 2.91
C TYR A 21 3.42 -5.72 3.55
N LEU A 22 2.45 -6.61 3.71
CA LEU A 22 1.19 -6.30 4.40
C LEU A 22 1.44 -5.92 5.87
N ARG A 23 2.29 -6.70 6.57
CA ARG A 23 2.70 -6.41 7.95
C ARG A 23 3.32 -5.03 8.06
N ARG A 24 4.31 -4.70 7.23
CA ARG A 24 5.00 -3.40 7.24
C ARG A 24 4.08 -2.25 6.88
N ALA A 25 3.18 -2.44 5.91
CA ALA A 25 2.20 -1.41 5.53
C ALA A 25 1.26 -1.04 6.68
N LEU A 26 0.95 -1.99 7.56
CA LEU A 26 0.10 -1.79 8.73
C LEU A 26 0.87 -1.32 9.98
N THR A 27 2.21 -1.32 9.96
CA THR A 27 3.03 -0.87 11.09
C THR A 27 3.28 0.63 11.02
N CYS A 28 2.59 1.40 11.87
CA CYS A 28 2.85 2.83 12.04
C CYS A 28 4.14 3.12 12.82
N GLU A 29 4.73 4.28 12.56
CA GLU A 29 5.94 4.75 13.25
C GLU A 29 5.77 4.86 14.78
N SER A 30 4.58 5.24 15.26
CA SER A 30 4.27 5.27 16.69
C SER A 30 4.43 3.91 17.37
N ALA A 31 4.04 2.82 16.70
CA ALA A 31 4.14 1.45 17.23
C ALA A 31 5.61 0.94 17.28
N ILE A 32 6.49 1.52 16.46
CA ILE A 32 7.93 1.23 16.46
C ILE A 32 8.65 2.05 17.53
N ASN A 33 8.26 3.32 17.69
CA ASN A 33 8.88 4.23 18.65
C ASN A 33 8.68 3.79 20.11
N GLU A 34 7.61 3.03 20.39
CA GLU A 34 7.34 2.41 21.68
C GLU A 34 8.17 1.14 21.98
N ARG A 35 8.85 0.54 20.98
CA ARG A 35 9.47 -0.81 21.07
C ARG A 35 11.00 -0.87 20.91
N HIS A 36 11.71 0.21 21.17
CA HIS A 36 13.17 0.39 20.98
C HIS A 36 13.63 0.65 19.52
N SER A 37 14.60 1.56 19.42
CA SER A 37 14.91 2.43 18.28
C SER A 37 15.58 1.82 17.03
N ASP A 38 15.70 0.50 16.93
CA ASP A 38 16.42 -0.15 15.81
C ASP A 38 15.51 -0.60 14.64
N ALA A 39 14.19 -0.39 14.72
CA ALA A 39 13.23 -0.89 13.73
C ALA A 39 12.75 0.17 12.71
N ALA A 40 13.54 1.23 12.47
CA ALA A 40 13.16 2.31 11.54
C ALA A 40 12.83 1.80 10.11
N ASP A 41 13.46 0.71 9.67
CA ASP A 41 13.24 0.10 8.35
C ASP A 41 11.95 -0.76 8.26
N GLU A 42 11.32 -1.09 9.39
CA GLU A 42 10.09 -1.90 9.46
C GLU A 42 8.80 -1.06 9.38
N ASN A 43 8.89 0.27 9.29
CA ASN A 43 7.71 1.15 9.27
C ASN A 43 7.03 1.21 7.88
N SER A 44 5.80 1.73 7.87
CA SER A 44 4.99 1.88 6.66
C SER A 44 5.40 3.05 5.74
N LYS A 45 6.31 3.95 6.15
CA LYS A 45 6.56 5.22 5.44
C LYS A 45 7.08 5.02 4.02
N ALA A 46 8.06 4.12 3.85
CA ALA A 46 8.63 3.83 2.54
C ALA A 46 7.56 3.24 1.60
N LEU A 47 6.73 2.32 2.10
CA LEU A 47 5.63 1.73 1.33
C LEU A 47 4.54 2.75 1.01
N ALA A 48 4.23 3.66 1.93
CA ALA A 48 3.25 4.73 1.69
C ALA A 48 3.73 5.71 0.61
N PHE A 49 5.02 6.08 0.63
CA PHE A 49 5.61 6.94 -0.39
C PHE A 49 5.54 6.31 -1.79
N ILE A 50 5.93 5.03 -1.90
CA ILE A 50 5.86 4.30 -3.18
C ILE A 50 4.40 4.12 -3.62
N GLY A 51 3.50 3.79 -2.68
CA GLY A 51 2.07 3.62 -2.95
C GLY A 51 1.41 4.88 -3.49
N ASP A 52 1.75 6.05 -2.93
CA ASP A 52 1.26 7.34 -3.41
C ASP A 52 1.72 7.63 -4.86
N ALA A 53 2.99 7.38 -5.17
CA ALA A 53 3.51 7.56 -6.53
C ALA A 53 2.84 6.61 -7.54
N ALA A 54 2.68 5.33 -7.17
CA ALA A 54 2.04 4.33 -8.02
C ALA A 54 0.55 4.63 -8.26
N LEU A 55 -0.17 5.06 -7.22
CA LEU A 55 -1.58 5.45 -7.32
C LEU A 55 -1.73 6.67 -8.24
N LYS A 56 -0.93 7.73 -8.02
CA LYS A 56 -0.93 8.94 -8.85
C LYS A 56 -0.67 8.61 -10.31
N SER A 57 0.37 7.80 -10.59
CA SER A 57 0.70 7.39 -11.95
C SER A 57 -0.44 6.61 -12.61
N THR A 58 -1.01 5.64 -11.92
CA THR A 58 -2.11 4.80 -12.43
C THR A 58 -3.35 5.64 -12.75
N ILE A 59 -3.77 6.51 -11.83
CA ILE A 59 -4.93 7.38 -12.03
C ILE A 59 -4.68 8.37 -13.16
N ALA A 60 -3.49 8.97 -13.25
CA ALA A 60 -3.13 9.88 -14.34
C ALA A 60 -3.22 9.16 -15.71
N THR A 61 -2.71 7.94 -15.82
CA THR A 61 -2.80 7.12 -17.04
C THR A 61 -4.25 6.80 -17.40
N LEU A 62 -5.08 6.39 -16.43
CA LEU A 62 -6.50 6.10 -16.66
C LEU A 62 -7.27 7.34 -17.14
N LEU A 63 -7.02 8.50 -16.52
CA LEU A 63 -7.65 9.76 -16.94
C LEU A 63 -7.23 10.17 -18.34
N TYR A 64 -5.94 10.07 -18.67
CA TYR A 64 -5.42 10.38 -19.99
C TYR A 64 -6.04 9.48 -21.07
N ALA A 65 -6.09 8.17 -20.82
CA ALA A 65 -6.73 7.20 -21.72
C ALA A 65 -8.22 7.51 -21.94
N ASN A 66 -8.95 7.84 -20.88
CA ASN A 66 -10.37 8.19 -20.96
C ASN A 66 -10.64 9.51 -21.70
N GLN A 67 -9.76 10.51 -21.59
CA GLN A 67 -9.91 11.76 -22.35
C GLN A 67 -9.68 11.55 -23.85
N ASN A 68 -8.71 10.71 -24.22
CA ASN A 68 -8.48 10.36 -25.63
C ASN A 68 -9.68 9.64 -26.27
N GLN A 69 -10.44 8.86 -25.49
CA GLN A 69 -11.68 8.22 -25.97
C GLN A 69 -12.84 9.21 -26.14
N ARG A 70 -12.89 10.30 -25.37
CA ARG A 70 -13.93 11.33 -25.48
C ARG A 70 -13.70 12.33 -26.60
N SER A 71 -12.44 12.54 -27.01
CA SER A 71 -12.12 13.47 -28.10
C SER A 71 -12.28 12.86 -29.50
N SER A 72 -12.55 11.56 -29.59
CA SER A 72 -12.72 10.80 -30.85
C SER A 72 -14.17 10.41 -31.15
N ALA A 73 -15.13 10.95 -30.39
CA ALA A 73 -16.58 10.87 -30.61
C ALA A 73 -17.13 12.27 -30.92
#